data_AF-A0A356KCH6-F1
#
_entry.id   AF-A0A356KCH6-F1
#
_cell.length_a   1.000
_cell.length_b   1.000
_cell.length_c   1.000
_cell.angle_alpha   90.00
_cell.angle_beta   90.00
_cell.angle_gamma   90.00
#
_symmetry.space_group_name_H-M   'P 1'
#
loop_
_entity.id
_entity.type
_entity.pdbx_description
1 polymer ?
#
loop_
_entity_poly.entity_id
_entity_poly.type
_entity_poly.pdbx_seq_one_letter_code
_entity_poly.pdbx_strand_id
1 'polypeptide(L)'
;PDHPRASVWRMQDRALADDNWGSWEIEDATHYHGIWLYALMGHADVTGRLSALFRTPEMYYYSRYFVNLMAPAGMVPDFGDANWLSNWQHFLVFFEASAAAYDDPNLKWAASVIAERFVDFDNPTNVGLGYFLLDCHRWGTDDVSPEVPTHLSAEVMEDVQGKKIVFRNGWDPESTYLLLNYRDEGDGGLNFRDYLRDTIPVEEEKMTHGHADENSITLLMSGGSVLLHDGGYRDYMPSGPFGAYRQDYFHNRLVVRPEKIWMGQAEGEARLDTPGAVPGQPILEFLHNAGSYRRVRTQKVDFLHLPDIDYSRSRMIDDGWGFEWDRVIAYVKDPELFIVFDILKARTEEYFTLANLWHTRKILEQGEHWYDTVYDRIRNQELSEDRHLLIHFPDTHYRLEGTEPETRHYQEEMLIHQTTAHHFELGETEGFVTVLVPHDESESPESWVGRIHLVNSVPTGSGLGVEIDMGERQILVGVKEDLRMDISRDWRRPRYTYEAGRIRFNEIETNGDFLFAVKNENELSFTITNLTKATHGDQVLYEGSPSYFYLAFDGSKDASGVGKMRYWRGRVQLEP
;
A
#
# COMPACT_ATOMS: atom_id res chain seq x y z
N PRO A 1 -13.34 -41.38 -21.76
CA PRO A 1 -12.54 -42.21 -20.83
C PRO A 1 -11.82 -43.39 -21.53
N ASP A 2 -12.40 -43.94 -22.60
CA ASP A 2 -11.92 -45.17 -23.25
C ASP A 2 -10.87 -44.96 -24.35
N HIS A 3 -10.30 -43.76 -24.44
CA HIS A 3 -9.24 -43.47 -25.41
C HIS A 3 -7.96 -44.25 -25.06
N PRO A 4 -7.21 -44.82 -26.03
CA PRO A 4 -6.00 -45.60 -25.74
C PRO A 4 -4.92 -44.87 -24.93
N ARG A 5 -4.91 -43.52 -24.98
CA ARG A 5 -3.98 -42.67 -24.22
C ARG A 5 -4.55 -42.13 -22.90
N ALA A 6 -5.74 -42.58 -22.47
CA ALA A 6 -6.40 -42.03 -21.28
C ALA A 6 -5.54 -42.14 -20.01
N SER A 7 -4.73 -43.19 -19.85
CA SER A 7 -3.80 -43.33 -18.72
C SER A 7 -2.72 -42.25 -18.70
N VAL A 8 -2.20 -41.88 -19.87
CA VAL A 8 -1.20 -40.82 -20.01
C VAL A 8 -1.82 -39.47 -19.67
N TRP A 9 -2.99 -39.17 -20.22
CA TRP A 9 -3.69 -37.91 -19.92
C TRP A 9 -4.08 -37.79 -18.45
N ARG A 10 -4.49 -38.89 -17.81
CA ARG A 10 -4.75 -38.90 -16.35
C ARG A 10 -3.50 -38.65 -15.52
N MET A 11 -2.33 -39.11 -15.98
CA MET A 11 -1.09 -38.82 -15.26
C MET A 11 -0.70 -37.34 -15.42
N GLN A 12 -0.87 -36.77 -16.61
CA GLN A 12 -0.65 -35.34 -16.85
C GLN A 12 -1.61 -34.48 -16.02
N ASP A 13 -2.89 -34.86 -16.00
CA ASP A 13 -3.93 -34.26 -15.16
C ASP A 13 -3.53 -34.25 -13.68
N ARG A 14 -3.12 -35.40 -13.12
CA ARG A 14 -2.65 -35.47 -11.73
C ARG A 14 -1.44 -34.60 -11.47
N ALA A 15 -0.44 -34.61 -12.35
CA ALA A 15 0.75 -33.80 -12.17
C ALA A 15 0.40 -32.30 -12.07
N LEU A 16 -0.46 -31.80 -12.96
CA LEU A 16 -0.90 -30.40 -12.93
C LEU A 16 -1.81 -30.11 -11.73
N ALA A 17 -2.77 -30.99 -11.44
CA ALA A 17 -3.73 -30.76 -10.36
C ALA A 17 -3.11 -30.87 -8.96
N ASP A 18 -2.23 -31.85 -8.73
CA ASP A 18 -1.61 -32.09 -7.43
C ASP A 18 -0.65 -30.95 -7.04
N ASP A 19 -0.07 -30.24 -8.00
CA ASP A 19 0.76 -29.05 -7.75
C ASP A 19 -0.06 -27.84 -7.28
N ASN A 20 -1.34 -27.75 -7.68
CA ASN A 20 -2.23 -26.64 -7.36
C ASN A 20 -3.16 -26.94 -6.17
N TRP A 21 -3.55 -28.19 -5.98
CA TRP A 21 -4.53 -28.58 -4.98
C TRP A 21 -3.98 -28.45 -3.57
N GLY A 22 -4.51 -27.48 -2.81
CA GLY A 22 -4.04 -27.21 -1.45
C GLY A 22 -2.68 -26.51 -1.41
N SER A 23 -2.35 -25.78 -2.47
CA SER A 23 -1.16 -24.93 -2.57
C SER A 23 -1.57 -23.46 -2.63
N TRP A 24 -0.71 -22.59 -2.09
CA TRP A 24 -0.86 -21.14 -2.29
C TRP A 24 -0.57 -20.79 -3.74
N GLU A 25 -1.37 -19.88 -4.30
CA GLU A 25 -1.05 -19.25 -5.56
C GLU A 25 0.28 -18.51 -5.39
N ILE A 26 1.22 -18.80 -6.29
CA ILE A 26 2.54 -18.16 -6.24
C ILE A 26 2.47 -16.75 -6.79
N GLU A 27 1.51 -16.48 -7.67
CA GLU A 27 1.36 -15.21 -8.36
C GLU A 27 0.83 -14.09 -7.45
N ASP A 28 1.27 -12.86 -7.71
CA ASP A 28 0.74 -11.64 -7.09
C ASP A 28 0.14 -10.73 -8.17
N ALA A 29 -0.82 -11.30 -8.91
CA ALA A 29 -1.49 -10.62 -10.01
C ALA A 29 -2.99 -10.94 -10.02
N THR A 30 -3.87 -9.94 -9.83
CA THR A 30 -5.33 -10.17 -9.71
C THR A 30 -5.90 -10.92 -10.91
N HIS A 31 -5.40 -10.63 -12.10
CA HIS A 31 -5.88 -11.24 -13.35
C HIS A 31 -5.71 -12.76 -13.35
N TYR A 32 -4.54 -13.24 -12.94
CA TYR A 32 -4.20 -14.66 -12.93
C TYR A 32 -4.80 -15.41 -11.75
N HIS A 33 -4.97 -14.76 -10.59
CA HIS A 33 -5.72 -15.35 -9.48
C HIS A 33 -7.14 -15.78 -9.90
N GLY A 34 -7.86 -14.92 -10.63
CA GLY A 34 -9.19 -15.26 -11.15
C GLY A 34 -9.16 -16.49 -12.07
N ILE A 35 -8.19 -16.54 -13.00
CA ILE A 35 -8.01 -17.66 -13.92
C ILE A 35 -7.72 -18.96 -13.15
N TRP A 36 -6.78 -18.92 -12.21
CA TRP A 36 -6.38 -20.07 -11.40
C TRP A 36 -7.53 -20.63 -10.58
N LEU A 37 -8.22 -19.77 -9.82
CA LEU A 37 -9.37 -20.17 -8.99
C LEU A 37 -10.47 -20.83 -9.82
N TYR A 38 -10.82 -20.23 -10.96
CA TYR A 38 -11.84 -20.76 -11.85
C TYR A 38 -11.43 -22.10 -12.46
N ALA A 39 -10.19 -22.22 -12.95
CA ALA A 39 -9.67 -23.45 -13.51
C ALA A 39 -9.63 -24.59 -12.48
N LEU A 40 -9.23 -24.30 -11.24
CA LEU A 40 -9.17 -25.26 -10.15
C LEU A 40 -10.56 -25.76 -9.74
N MET A 41 -11.56 -24.87 -9.67
CA MET A 41 -12.96 -25.26 -9.45
C MET A 41 -13.50 -26.13 -10.59
N GLY A 42 -13.22 -25.77 -11.85
CA GLY A 42 -13.61 -26.57 -13.01
C GLY A 42 -13.02 -27.97 -12.98
N HIS A 43 -11.74 -28.10 -12.60
CA HIS A 43 -11.10 -29.41 -12.37
C HIS A 43 -11.77 -30.20 -11.25
N ALA A 44 -12.03 -29.55 -10.12
CA ALA A 44 -12.66 -30.17 -8.97
C ALA A 44 -14.11 -30.63 -9.27
N ASP A 45 -14.85 -29.88 -10.08
CA ASP A 45 -16.19 -30.24 -10.55
C ASP A 45 -16.16 -31.50 -11.43
N VAL A 46 -15.32 -31.53 -12.48
CA VAL A 46 -15.27 -32.69 -13.39
C VAL A 46 -14.77 -33.97 -12.71
N THR A 47 -14.03 -33.84 -11.61
CA THR A 47 -13.58 -34.97 -10.79
C THR A 47 -14.51 -35.29 -9.61
N GLY A 48 -15.59 -34.54 -9.41
CA GLY A 48 -16.56 -34.76 -8.33
C GLY A 48 -16.01 -34.44 -6.94
N ARG A 49 -15.05 -33.52 -6.85
CA ARG A 49 -14.31 -33.15 -5.65
C ARG A 49 -14.46 -31.68 -5.25
N LEU A 50 -15.37 -30.92 -5.85
CA LEU A 50 -15.57 -29.50 -5.52
C LEU A 50 -15.75 -29.24 -4.01
N SER A 51 -16.57 -30.03 -3.31
CA SER A 51 -16.72 -29.92 -1.85
C SER A 51 -15.42 -30.22 -1.07
N ALA A 52 -14.55 -31.07 -1.60
CA ALA A 52 -13.25 -31.33 -0.99
C ALA A 52 -12.26 -30.19 -1.22
N LEU A 53 -12.35 -29.49 -2.37
CA LEU A 53 -11.53 -28.31 -2.68
C LEU A 53 -11.85 -27.19 -1.70
N PHE A 54 -13.13 -26.84 -1.51
CA PHE A 54 -13.54 -25.81 -0.55
C PHE A 54 -13.30 -26.15 0.93
N ARG A 55 -12.79 -27.35 1.25
CA ARG A 55 -12.34 -27.68 2.60
C ARG A 55 -10.86 -27.38 2.82
N THR A 56 -10.11 -27.03 1.78
CA THR A 56 -8.70 -26.68 1.95
C THR A 56 -8.56 -25.28 2.56
N PRO A 57 -7.53 -25.03 3.39
CA PRO A 57 -7.28 -23.72 3.96
C PRO A 57 -7.12 -22.61 2.91
N GLU A 58 -6.55 -22.93 1.76
CA GLU A 58 -6.22 -22.00 0.67
C GLU A 58 -7.50 -21.46 0.02
N MET A 59 -8.49 -22.31 -0.25
CA MET A 59 -9.77 -21.85 -0.82
C MET A 59 -10.52 -20.95 0.15
N TYR A 60 -10.50 -21.28 1.45
CA TYR A 60 -11.09 -20.42 2.47
C TYR A 60 -10.35 -19.08 2.53
N TYR A 61 -9.02 -19.13 2.53
CA TYR A 61 -8.17 -17.95 2.52
C TYR A 61 -8.50 -17.04 1.33
N TYR A 62 -8.47 -17.54 0.09
CA TYR A 62 -8.71 -16.70 -1.10
C TYR A 62 -10.14 -16.15 -1.15
N SER A 63 -11.11 -16.89 -0.62
CA SER A 63 -12.49 -16.40 -0.51
C SER A 63 -12.56 -15.18 0.39
N ARG A 64 -11.87 -15.23 1.55
CA ARG A 64 -11.78 -14.10 2.48
C ARG A 64 -10.90 -12.97 1.93
N TYR A 65 -9.75 -13.31 1.37
CA TYR A 65 -8.80 -12.36 0.81
C TYR A 65 -9.46 -11.46 -0.24
N PHE A 66 -10.12 -12.04 -1.24
CA PHE A 66 -10.69 -11.25 -2.33
C PHE A 66 -11.94 -10.46 -1.95
N VAL A 67 -12.81 -10.96 -1.07
CA VAL A 67 -13.94 -10.15 -0.59
C VAL A 67 -13.44 -8.93 0.21
N ASN A 68 -12.37 -9.10 1.00
CA ASN A 68 -11.72 -8.01 1.73
C ASN A 68 -10.98 -7.01 0.80
N LEU A 69 -10.79 -7.34 -0.47
CA LEU A 69 -10.19 -6.45 -1.48
C LEU A 69 -11.21 -5.77 -2.37
N MET A 70 -12.49 -6.17 -2.35
CA MET A 70 -13.51 -5.54 -3.19
C MET A 70 -13.52 -4.03 -2.95
N ALA A 71 -13.34 -3.28 -4.04
CA ALA A 71 -13.30 -1.82 -4.07
C ALA A 71 -14.67 -1.24 -4.44
N PRO A 72 -14.91 0.06 -4.20
CA PRO A 72 -16.14 0.77 -4.60
C PRO A 72 -16.47 0.65 -6.11
N ALA A 73 -15.45 0.38 -6.93
CA ALA A 73 -15.62 0.02 -8.35
C ALA A 73 -16.33 -1.33 -8.58
N GLY A 74 -16.83 -2.00 -7.54
CA GLY A 74 -17.56 -3.27 -7.65
C GLY A 74 -16.71 -4.43 -8.16
N MET A 75 -15.40 -4.36 -7.94
CA MET A 75 -14.42 -5.34 -8.40
C MET A 75 -13.18 -5.35 -7.50
N VAL A 76 -12.44 -6.46 -7.51
CA VAL A 76 -11.10 -6.53 -6.91
C VAL A 76 -10.14 -5.62 -7.71
N PRO A 77 -9.34 -4.75 -7.07
CA PRO A 77 -8.37 -3.90 -7.74
C PRO A 77 -7.34 -4.67 -8.57
N ASP A 78 -6.84 -4.03 -9.61
CA ASP A 78 -5.67 -4.48 -10.35
C ASP A 78 -4.37 -4.20 -9.56
N PHE A 79 -3.53 -5.22 -9.51
CA PHE A 79 -2.15 -5.18 -9.05
C PHE A 79 -1.40 -6.31 -9.78
N GLY A 80 -0.09 -6.13 -9.96
CA GLY A 80 0.71 -6.99 -10.82
C GLY A 80 0.20 -6.96 -12.27
N ASP A 81 0.36 -8.08 -12.97
CA ASP A 81 -0.09 -8.24 -14.35
C ASP A 81 -1.62 -8.28 -14.50
N ALA A 82 -2.26 -7.13 -14.31
CA ALA A 82 -3.70 -6.98 -14.36
C ALA A 82 -4.12 -5.70 -15.09
N ASN A 83 -5.32 -5.75 -15.66
CA ASN A 83 -5.96 -4.59 -16.28
C ASN A 83 -7.19 -4.19 -15.47
N TRP A 84 -7.48 -2.89 -15.47
CA TRP A 84 -8.65 -2.30 -14.84
C TRP A 84 -9.94 -3.07 -15.21
N LEU A 85 -10.66 -3.55 -14.17
CA LEU A 85 -11.92 -4.29 -14.25
C LEU A 85 -11.91 -5.53 -15.18
N SER A 86 -10.74 -6.11 -15.46
CA SER A 86 -10.63 -7.32 -16.27
C SER A 86 -10.93 -8.59 -15.47
N ASN A 87 -11.24 -9.69 -16.16
CA ASN A 87 -11.48 -11.02 -15.57
C ASN A 87 -12.57 -11.12 -14.49
N TRP A 88 -13.48 -10.14 -14.44
CA TRP A 88 -14.61 -10.12 -13.50
C TRP A 88 -15.45 -11.39 -13.54
N GLN A 89 -15.60 -12.03 -14.71
CA GLN A 89 -16.39 -13.25 -14.87
C GLN A 89 -15.84 -14.44 -14.08
N HIS A 90 -14.51 -14.52 -13.90
CA HIS A 90 -13.90 -15.58 -13.09
C HIS A 90 -14.19 -15.37 -11.61
N PHE A 91 -14.07 -14.12 -11.14
CA PHE A 91 -14.37 -13.74 -9.76
C PHE A 91 -15.86 -13.89 -9.45
N LEU A 92 -16.75 -13.57 -10.39
CA LEU A 92 -18.19 -13.80 -10.25
C LEU A 92 -18.48 -15.27 -9.91
N VAL A 93 -18.00 -16.21 -10.75
CA VAL A 93 -18.19 -17.65 -10.51
C VAL A 93 -17.56 -18.08 -9.19
N PHE A 94 -16.35 -17.59 -8.90
CA PHE A 94 -15.65 -17.92 -7.67
C PHE A 94 -16.42 -17.48 -6.42
N PHE A 95 -16.93 -16.24 -6.39
CA PHE A 95 -17.70 -15.74 -5.26
C PHE A 95 -19.04 -16.48 -5.11
N GLU A 96 -19.75 -16.78 -6.21
CA GLU A 96 -20.97 -17.60 -6.17
C GLU A 96 -20.71 -18.99 -5.58
N ALA A 97 -19.71 -19.70 -6.09
CA ALA A 97 -19.36 -21.03 -5.61
C ALA A 97 -18.88 -21.02 -4.16
N SER A 98 -18.09 -20.02 -3.77
CA SER A 98 -17.59 -19.87 -2.40
C SER A 98 -18.70 -19.50 -1.43
N ALA A 99 -19.65 -18.64 -1.82
CA ALA A 99 -20.83 -18.32 -1.02
C ALA A 99 -21.65 -19.58 -0.71
N ALA A 100 -21.87 -20.44 -1.70
CA ALA A 100 -22.55 -21.72 -1.51
C ALA A 100 -21.76 -22.70 -0.63
N ALA A 101 -20.45 -22.77 -0.80
CA ALA A 101 -19.60 -23.69 -0.05
C ALA A 101 -19.47 -23.33 1.44
N TYR A 102 -19.48 -22.04 1.75
CA TYR A 102 -19.26 -21.53 3.12
C TYR A 102 -20.51 -20.97 3.80
N ASP A 103 -21.66 -20.95 3.11
CA ASP A 103 -22.90 -20.33 3.61
C ASP A 103 -22.68 -18.87 4.03
N ASP A 104 -22.02 -18.09 3.15
CA ASP A 104 -21.50 -16.78 3.50
C ASP A 104 -22.16 -15.63 2.69
N PRO A 105 -22.88 -14.72 3.35
CA PRO A 105 -23.61 -13.66 2.67
C PRO A 105 -22.71 -12.54 2.13
N ASN A 106 -21.49 -12.34 2.68
CA ASN A 106 -20.54 -11.35 2.18
C ASN A 106 -19.96 -11.79 0.83
N LEU A 107 -19.70 -13.09 0.67
CA LEU A 107 -19.27 -13.66 -0.61
C LEU A 107 -20.40 -13.57 -1.65
N LYS A 108 -21.64 -13.82 -1.25
CA LYS A 108 -22.81 -13.65 -2.13
C LYS A 108 -23.01 -12.19 -2.53
N TRP A 109 -22.77 -11.25 -1.64
CA TRP A 109 -22.77 -9.82 -1.95
C TRP A 109 -21.71 -9.47 -3.00
N ALA A 110 -20.48 -9.96 -2.86
CA ALA A 110 -19.42 -9.68 -3.84
C ALA A 110 -19.78 -10.21 -5.25
N ALA A 111 -20.35 -11.41 -5.34
CA ALA A 111 -20.90 -11.93 -6.60
C ALA A 111 -22.01 -11.03 -7.16
N SER A 112 -22.95 -10.62 -6.31
CA SER A 112 -24.11 -9.79 -6.71
C SER A 112 -23.65 -8.44 -7.27
N VAL A 113 -22.71 -7.77 -6.61
CA VAL A 113 -22.14 -6.49 -7.05
C VAL A 113 -21.45 -6.62 -8.42
N ILE A 114 -20.67 -7.69 -8.63
CA ILE A 114 -20.04 -7.94 -9.93
C ILE A 114 -21.11 -8.20 -11.01
N ALA A 115 -22.13 -9.00 -10.71
CA ALA A 115 -23.21 -9.30 -11.64
C ALA A 115 -24.00 -8.04 -12.04
N GLU A 116 -24.41 -7.23 -11.06
CA GLU A 116 -25.14 -5.98 -11.28
C GLU A 116 -24.34 -4.97 -12.11
N ARG A 117 -23.02 -4.95 -11.94
CA ARG A 117 -22.15 -4.03 -12.67
C ARG A 117 -21.88 -4.46 -14.11
N PHE A 118 -21.64 -5.74 -14.35
CA PHE A 118 -21.06 -6.21 -15.63
C PHE A 118 -21.99 -7.09 -16.47
N VAL A 119 -23.13 -7.55 -15.94
CA VAL A 119 -24.05 -8.42 -16.66
C VAL A 119 -25.32 -7.66 -17.06
N ASP A 120 -25.52 -7.50 -18.36
CA ASP A 120 -26.80 -7.06 -18.93
C ASP A 120 -27.69 -8.29 -19.16
N PHE A 121 -28.54 -8.60 -18.18
CA PHE A 121 -29.47 -9.73 -18.26
C PHE A 121 -30.60 -9.52 -19.27
N ASP A 122 -30.91 -8.28 -19.62
CA ASP A 122 -31.97 -7.93 -20.58
C ASP A 122 -31.50 -8.07 -22.03
N ASN A 123 -30.18 -7.98 -22.27
CA ASN A 123 -29.59 -8.08 -23.61
C ASN A 123 -28.36 -9.03 -23.66
N PRO A 124 -28.58 -10.36 -23.62
CA PRO A 124 -27.50 -11.34 -23.66
C PRO A 124 -26.84 -11.37 -25.05
N THR A 125 -25.58 -10.94 -25.15
CA THR A 125 -24.83 -10.84 -26.42
C THR A 125 -23.66 -11.80 -26.55
N ASN A 126 -23.30 -12.55 -25.49
CA ASN A 126 -22.08 -13.36 -25.44
C ASN A 126 -22.34 -14.80 -24.94
N VAL A 127 -22.18 -15.79 -25.83
CA VAL A 127 -22.33 -17.22 -25.49
C VAL A 127 -21.27 -17.69 -24.47
N GLY A 128 -20.06 -17.11 -24.54
CA GLY A 128 -19.00 -17.34 -23.56
C GLY A 128 -19.44 -16.98 -22.15
N LEU A 129 -20.06 -15.81 -21.97
CA LEU A 129 -20.63 -15.38 -20.68
C LEU A 129 -21.71 -16.35 -20.19
N GLY A 130 -22.51 -16.92 -21.10
CA GLY A 130 -23.51 -17.94 -20.77
C GLY A 130 -22.92 -19.18 -20.07
N TYR A 131 -21.69 -19.59 -20.40
CA TYR A 131 -21.02 -20.70 -19.70
C TYR A 131 -20.68 -20.33 -18.25
N PHE A 132 -20.14 -19.12 -18.02
CA PHE A 132 -19.84 -18.66 -16.66
C PHE A 132 -21.10 -18.56 -15.80
N LEU A 133 -22.20 -18.04 -16.35
CA LEU A 133 -23.49 -17.97 -15.65
C LEU A 133 -24.08 -19.35 -15.36
N LEU A 134 -23.88 -20.32 -16.27
CA LEU A 134 -24.24 -21.71 -15.99
C LEU A 134 -23.42 -22.29 -14.83
N ASP A 135 -22.13 -21.99 -14.76
CA ASP A 135 -21.29 -22.45 -13.66
C ASP A 135 -21.62 -21.74 -12.33
N CYS A 136 -22.04 -20.47 -12.37
CA CYS A 136 -22.66 -19.80 -11.21
C CYS A 136 -23.88 -20.58 -10.72
N HIS A 137 -24.78 -20.98 -11.63
CA HIS A 137 -25.97 -21.76 -11.27
C HIS A 137 -25.62 -23.17 -10.77
N ARG A 138 -24.60 -23.82 -11.34
CA ARG A 138 -24.21 -25.20 -10.99
C ARG A 138 -23.46 -25.29 -9.67
N TRP A 139 -22.62 -24.30 -9.37
CA TRP A 139 -21.72 -24.32 -8.21
C TRP A 139 -22.17 -23.40 -7.09
N GLY A 140 -22.95 -22.36 -7.41
CA GLY A 140 -23.48 -21.39 -6.45
C GLY A 140 -24.79 -21.83 -5.79
N THR A 141 -25.46 -20.88 -5.15
CA THR A 141 -26.73 -21.08 -4.45
C THR A 141 -27.56 -19.80 -4.40
N ASP A 142 -28.89 -19.94 -4.41
CA ASP A 142 -29.84 -18.85 -4.15
C ASP A 142 -30.36 -18.88 -2.70
N ASP A 143 -29.96 -19.87 -1.89
CA ASP A 143 -30.39 -20.01 -0.49
C ASP A 143 -29.71 -18.97 0.42
N VAL A 144 -28.56 -18.43 -0.01
CA VAL A 144 -27.81 -17.37 0.69
C VAL A 144 -28.24 -16.02 0.13
N SER A 145 -28.71 -15.13 1.01
CA SER A 145 -29.01 -13.75 0.65
C SER A 145 -27.74 -12.90 0.74
N PRO A 146 -27.47 -11.99 -0.21
CA PRO A 146 -26.31 -11.11 -0.14
C PRO A 146 -26.43 -10.14 1.04
N GLU A 147 -25.35 -10.00 1.82
CA GLU A 147 -25.22 -8.97 2.86
C GLU A 147 -23.89 -8.22 2.67
N VAL A 148 -23.95 -6.88 2.72
CA VAL A 148 -22.77 -6.03 2.61
C VAL A 148 -21.85 -6.29 3.82
N PRO A 149 -20.54 -6.45 3.64
CA PRO A 149 -19.62 -6.59 4.76
C PRO A 149 -19.64 -5.36 5.68
N THR A 150 -19.41 -5.57 6.98
CA THR A 150 -19.45 -4.48 7.98
C THR A 150 -18.08 -4.06 8.50
N HIS A 151 -17.03 -4.82 8.21
CA HIS A 151 -15.67 -4.46 8.61
C HIS A 151 -15.13 -3.36 7.68
N LEU A 152 -14.30 -2.47 8.22
CA LEU A 152 -13.73 -1.34 7.47
C LEU A 152 -12.26 -1.64 7.13
N SER A 153 -11.36 -0.72 7.43
CA SER A 153 -9.93 -0.87 7.18
C SER A 153 -9.37 -2.12 7.85
N ALA A 154 -8.50 -2.84 7.15
CA ALA A 154 -7.91 -4.09 7.62
C ALA A 154 -6.56 -4.35 6.97
N GLU A 155 -5.67 -5.03 7.70
CA GLU A 155 -4.71 -5.92 7.06
C GLU A 155 -5.50 -7.04 6.40
N VAL A 156 -5.29 -7.22 5.09
CA VAL A 156 -6.00 -8.22 4.32
C VAL A 156 -5.38 -9.57 4.63
N MET A 157 -6.05 -10.30 5.52
CA MET A 157 -5.70 -11.62 6.04
C MET A 157 -4.42 -11.67 6.87
N GLU A 158 -3.25 -11.34 6.33
CA GLU A 158 -1.95 -11.52 6.98
C GLU A 158 -0.75 -10.94 6.21
N ASP A 159 0.45 -11.02 6.81
CA ASP A 159 1.72 -10.46 6.35
C ASP A 159 2.71 -11.48 5.75
N VAL A 160 2.26 -12.69 5.43
CA VAL A 160 3.06 -13.79 4.85
C VAL A 160 2.72 -14.04 3.37
N GLN A 161 1.45 -14.07 2.95
CA GLN A 161 1.01 -14.34 1.58
C GLN A 161 0.41 -13.12 0.89
N GLY A 162 -0.58 -12.49 1.51
CA GLY A 162 -1.39 -11.45 0.88
C GLY A 162 -0.70 -10.10 0.87
N LYS A 163 -0.11 -9.72 2.02
CA LYS A 163 0.68 -8.49 2.23
C LYS A 163 0.02 -7.23 1.64
N LYS A 164 -1.25 -7.02 1.99
CA LYS A 164 -2.05 -5.87 1.57
C LYS A 164 -2.77 -5.25 2.76
N ILE A 165 -2.92 -3.93 2.75
CA ILE A 165 -3.74 -3.20 3.73
C ILE A 165 -4.75 -2.36 2.96
N VAL A 166 -6.01 -2.45 3.37
CA VAL A 166 -7.06 -1.57 2.89
C VAL A 166 -7.41 -0.54 3.95
N PHE A 167 -7.55 0.71 3.53
CA PHE A 167 -8.20 1.77 4.28
C PHE A 167 -9.56 2.05 3.63
N ARG A 168 -10.64 2.09 4.42
CA ARG A 168 -11.96 2.42 3.90
C ARG A 168 -12.90 3.02 4.94
N ASN A 169 -13.87 3.81 4.50
CA ASN A 169 -14.97 4.30 5.34
C ASN A 169 -16.30 3.53 5.14
N GLY A 170 -16.38 2.70 4.11
CA GLY A 170 -17.60 1.97 3.75
C GLY A 170 -17.39 1.00 2.58
N TRP A 171 -18.51 0.53 2.03
CA TRP A 171 -18.58 -0.43 0.92
C TRP A 171 -19.46 0.05 -0.24
N ASP A 172 -20.03 1.24 -0.12
CA ASP A 172 -20.87 1.86 -1.14
C ASP A 172 -19.99 2.34 -2.32
N PRO A 173 -20.56 2.52 -3.52
CA PRO A 173 -19.81 3.01 -4.69
C PRO A 173 -19.12 4.37 -4.50
N GLU A 174 -19.62 5.19 -3.57
CA GLU A 174 -19.07 6.50 -3.23
C GLU A 174 -18.09 6.46 -2.04
N SER A 175 -17.89 5.30 -1.42
CA SER A 175 -17.01 5.15 -0.26
C SER A 175 -15.55 5.47 -0.59
N THR A 176 -14.83 5.98 0.40
CA THR A 176 -13.37 6.14 0.31
C THR A 176 -12.70 4.79 0.48
N TYR A 177 -11.74 4.50 -0.38
CA TYR A 177 -10.98 3.24 -0.42
C TYR A 177 -9.54 3.51 -0.83
N LEU A 178 -8.56 3.02 -0.07
CA LEU A 178 -7.14 3.01 -0.45
C LEU A 178 -6.57 1.60 -0.29
N LEU A 179 -5.85 1.11 -1.31
CA LEU A 179 -5.11 -0.15 -1.26
C LEU A 179 -3.60 0.08 -1.25
N LEU A 180 -2.95 -0.34 -0.16
CA LEU A 180 -1.50 -0.44 -0.04
C LEU A 180 -1.07 -1.87 -0.37
N ASN A 181 -0.25 -2.03 -1.42
CA ASN A 181 0.42 -3.30 -1.72
C ASN A 181 1.85 -3.27 -1.14
N TYR A 182 2.19 -4.21 -0.25
CA TYR A 182 3.56 -4.38 0.23
C TYR A 182 4.05 -5.81 -0.01
N ARG A 183 3.47 -6.53 -0.98
CA ARG A 183 3.88 -7.88 -1.33
C ARG A 183 5.19 -7.87 -2.11
N ASP A 184 6.23 -8.45 -1.50
CA ASP A 184 7.47 -8.83 -2.19
C ASP A 184 7.33 -10.21 -2.84
N GLU A 185 8.37 -10.66 -3.54
CA GLU A 185 8.42 -12.05 -4.03
C GLU A 185 8.35 -13.06 -2.86
N GLY A 186 8.88 -12.75 -1.67
CA GLY A 186 8.87 -13.68 -0.53
C GLY A 186 9.69 -14.95 -0.78
N ASP A 187 9.58 -15.95 0.12
CA ASP A 187 10.42 -17.17 0.11
C ASP A 187 9.66 -18.47 -0.26
N GLY A 188 8.34 -18.40 -0.50
CA GLY A 188 7.53 -19.57 -0.85
C GLY A 188 7.71 -20.07 -2.28
N GLY A 189 7.25 -21.28 -2.58
CA GLY A 189 7.06 -21.74 -3.97
C GLY A 189 8.34 -21.95 -4.81
N LEU A 190 9.50 -22.21 -4.18
CA LEU A 190 10.81 -22.30 -4.86
C LEU A 190 10.78 -23.16 -6.14
N ASN A 191 10.24 -24.38 -6.09
CA ASN A 191 10.21 -25.27 -7.26
C ASN A 191 9.43 -24.68 -8.44
N PHE A 192 8.30 -24.04 -8.17
CA PHE A 192 7.48 -23.41 -9.21
C PHE A 192 8.15 -22.16 -9.79
N ARG A 193 8.82 -21.39 -8.93
CA ARG A 193 9.60 -20.21 -9.35
C ARG A 193 10.82 -20.59 -10.17
N ASP A 194 11.55 -21.62 -9.77
CA ASP A 194 12.67 -22.15 -10.54
C ASP A 194 12.18 -22.67 -11.90
N TYR A 195 11.01 -23.34 -11.94
CA TYR A 195 10.40 -23.72 -13.20
C TYR A 195 10.11 -22.50 -14.09
N LEU A 196 9.52 -21.43 -13.57
CA LEU A 196 9.30 -20.20 -14.35
C LEU A 196 10.63 -19.59 -14.82
N ARG A 197 11.62 -19.44 -13.93
CA ARG A 197 12.97 -18.92 -14.23
C ARG A 197 13.66 -19.67 -15.35
N ASP A 198 13.52 -20.99 -15.37
CA ASP A 198 14.21 -21.86 -16.31
C ASP A 198 13.43 -22.09 -17.61
N THR A 199 12.17 -21.65 -17.69
CA THR A 199 11.29 -21.90 -18.86
C THR A 199 10.90 -20.65 -19.63
N ILE A 200 10.79 -19.49 -18.96
CA ILE A 200 10.44 -18.22 -19.60
C ILE A 200 11.46 -17.14 -19.22
N PRO A 201 11.83 -16.24 -20.17
CA PRO A 201 12.73 -15.12 -19.88
C PRO A 201 11.97 -14.07 -19.06
N VAL A 202 12.02 -14.24 -17.74
CA VAL A 202 11.41 -13.33 -16.76
C VAL A 202 12.50 -12.44 -16.20
N GLU A 203 12.65 -11.25 -16.79
CA GLU A 203 13.64 -10.28 -16.35
C GLU A 203 12.98 -9.08 -15.65
N GLU A 204 11.81 -8.64 -16.12
CA GLU A 204 11.19 -7.36 -15.72
C GLU A 204 10.05 -7.47 -14.68
N GLU A 205 9.64 -8.68 -14.32
CA GLU A 205 8.60 -8.97 -13.32
C GLU A 205 9.17 -9.76 -12.13
N LYS A 206 8.45 -9.73 -11.00
CA LYS A 206 8.60 -10.74 -9.94
C LYS A 206 8.34 -12.12 -10.55
N MET A 207 8.94 -13.16 -9.98
CA MET A 207 8.73 -14.56 -10.40
C MET A 207 7.35 -15.12 -9.98
N THR A 208 6.34 -14.26 -10.09
CA THR A 208 4.95 -14.36 -9.61
C THR A 208 4.02 -13.46 -10.46
N HIS A 209 4.43 -13.01 -11.65
CA HIS A 209 3.68 -12.02 -12.46
C HIS A 209 3.35 -10.69 -11.72
N GLY A 210 4.05 -10.42 -10.61
CA GLY A 210 3.95 -9.18 -9.87
C GLY A 210 4.94 -8.14 -10.37
N HIS A 211 4.73 -6.88 -10.00
CA HIS A 211 5.58 -5.76 -10.44
C HIS A 211 6.57 -5.35 -9.35
N ALA A 212 7.47 -4.41 -9.62
CA ALA A 212 8.26 -3.71 -8.61
C ALA A 212 7.39 -2.66 -7.90
N ASP A 213 6.30 -3.09 -7.27
CA ASP A 213 5.24 -2.26 -6.70
C ASP A 213 5.15 -2.39 -5.17
N GLU A 214 6.21 -2.89 -4.51
CA GLU A 214 6.25 -2.97 -3.06
C GLU A 214 6.09 -1.60 -2.39
N ASN A 215 5.25 -1.55 -1.36
CA ASN A 215 4.83 -0.35 -0.65
C ASN A 215 4.09 0.67 -1.54
N SER A 216 3.61 0.32 -2.73
CA SER A 216 2.85 1.23 -3.58
C SER A 216 1.40 1.41 -3.11
N ILE A 217 0.85 2.59 -3.41
CA ILE A 217 -0.60 2.81 -3.37
C ILE A 217 -1.14 2.44 -4.76
N THR A 218 -1.82 1.30 -4.84
CA THR A 218 -2.31 0.70 -6.10
C THR A 218 -3.67 1.23 -6.51
N LEU A 219 -4.48 1.67 -5.55
CA LEU A 219 -5.78 2.29 -5.81
C LEU A 219 -6.12 3.26 -4.70
N LEU A 220 -6.58 4.46 -5.04
CA LEU A 220 -7.30 5.38 -4.17
C LEU A 220 -8.59 5.79 -4.88
N MET A 221 -9.73 5.62 -4.22
CA MET A 221 -11.05 6.06 -4.68
C MET A 221 -11.75 6.84 -3.57
N SER A 222 -12.58 7.81 -3.95
CA SER A 222 -13.48 8.55 -3.05
C SER A 222 -14.60 9.18 -3.88
N GLY A 223 -15.83 9.17 -3.37
CA GLY A 223 -17.00 9.78 -4.04
C GLY A 223 -17.29 9.25 -5.44
N GLY A 224 -16.93 8.00 -5.72
CA GLY A 224 -17.10 7.37 -7.04
C GLY A 224 -15.98 7.65 -8.05
N SER A 225 -15.07 8.59 -7.75
CA SER A 225 -13.90 8.89 -8.57
C SER A 225 -12.71 7.97 -8.27
N VAL A 226 -11.91 7.71 -9.28
CA VAL A 226 -10.56 7.11 -9.13
C VAL A 226 -9.57 8.26 -9.03
N LEU A 227 -8.73 8.24 -8.00
CA LEU A 227 -7.80 9.31 -7.67
C LEU A 227 -6.34 8.90 -7.85
N LEU A 228 -6.02 7.63 -7.56
CA LEU A 228 -4.75 6.99 -7.90
C LEU A 228 -5.05 5.57 -8.40
N HIS A 229 -4.26 5.08 -9.36
CA HIS A 229 -4.31 3.69 -9.82
C HIS A 229 -2.91 3.14 -10.16
N ASP A 230 -2.81 1.82 -10.31
CA ASP A 230 -1.57 1.11 -10.61
C ASP A 230 -1.08 1.35 -12.06
N GLY A 231 0.20 1.02 -12.33
CA GLY A 231 0.81 1.15 -13.65
C GLY A 231 0.17 0.26 -14.73
N GLY A 232 -0.56 -0.79 -14.32
CA GLY A 232 -1.33 -1.66 -15.20
C GLY A 232 -0.49 -2.73 -15.90
N TYR A 233 -1.16 -3.56 -16.70
CA TYR A 233 -0.47 -4.68 -17.36
C TYR A 233 0.46 -4.24 -18.50
N ARG A 234 1.60 -4.90 -18.65
CA ARG A 234 2.65 -4.66 -19.67
C ARG A 234 2.17 -4.27 -21.07
N ASP A 235 2.92 -3.40 -21.71
CA ASP A 235 2.70 -2.93 -23.07
C ASP A 235 3.10 -3.93 -24.18
N TYR A 236 4.23 -4.61 -24.03
CA TYR A 236 4.79 -5.58 -25.00
C TYR A 236 5.25 -6.89 -24.33
N MET A 237 5.72 -7.85 -25.13
CA MET A 237 6.35 -9.10 -24.66
C MET A 237 7.86 -9.10 -24.97
N PRO A 238 8.75 -9.30 -23.97
CA PRO A 238 8.46 -9.55 -22.56
C PRO A 238 7.94 -8.31 -21.81
N SER A 239 8.50 -7.12 -22.06
CA SER A 239 8.02 -5.79 -21.66
C SER A 239 8.56 -4.73 -22.63
N GLY A 240 8.01 -3.52 -22.60
CA GLY A 240 8.51 -2.36 -23.34
C GLY A 240 9.82 -1.79 -22.79
N PRO A 241 10.28 -0.65 -23.35
CA PRO A 241 11.47 0.04 -22.87
C PRO A 241 11.44 0.24 -21.35
N PHE A 242 12.57 0.02 -20.70
CA PHE A 242 12.72 0.23 -19.26
C PHE A 242 11.73 -0.62 -18.43
N GLY A 243 11.38 -1.82 -18.90
CA GLY A 243 10.49 -2.73 -18.17
C GLY A 243 9.07 -2.20 -17.97
N ALA A 244 8.59 -1.42 -18.95
CA ALA A 244 7.34 -0.68 -18.95
C ALA A 244 6.20 -1.29 -18.08
N TYR A 245 5.69 -0.43 -17.20
CA TYR A 245 4.60 -0.63 -16.24
C TYR A 245 4.89 -1.56 -15.07
N ARG A 246 5.95 -2.38 -15.16
CA ARG A 246 6.35 -3.33 -14.11
C ARG A 246 7.45 -2.82 -13.19
N GLN A 247 8.12 -1.75 -13.59
CA GLN A 247 9.25 -1.20 -12.84
C GLN A 247 8.81 -0.15 -11.81
N ASP A 248 9.67 0.05 -10.81
CA ASP A 248 9.37 0.84 -9.62
C ASP A 248 8.93 2.28 -9.90
N TYR A 249 9.41 2.88 -11.00
CA TYR A 249 9.04 4.23 -11.42
C TYR A 249 7.63 4.39 -11.99
N PHE A 250 6.90 3.31 -12.29
CA PHE A 250 5.52 3.38 -12.80
C PHE A 250 4.44 3.34 -11.71
N HIS A 251 4.84 3.23 -10.44
CA HIS A 251 3.94 3.04 -9.30
C HIS A 251 4.00 4.22 -8.32
N ASN A 252 2.93 4.42 -7.54
CA ASN A 252 2.84 5.49 -6.54
C ASN A 252 3.68 5.12 -5.29
N ARG A 253 5.00 5.29 -5.36
CA ARG A 253 5.98 4.80 -4.37
C ARG A 253 7.21 5.69 -4.26
N LEU A 254 8.03 5.44 -3.24
CA LEU A 254 9.42 5.93 -3.20
C LEU A 254 10.28 5.06 -4.12
N VAL A 255 11.11 5.71 -4.91
CA VAL A 255 12.14 5.11 -5.75
C VAL A 255 13.51 5.60 -5.30
N VAL A 256 14.47 4.67 -5.19
CA VAL A 256 15.82 4.94 -4.71
C VAL A 256 16.82 4.45 -5.73
N ARG A 257 17.88 5.24 -5.95
CA ARG A 257 19.00 4.93 -6.84
C ARG A 257 20.30 5.29 -6.13
N PRO A 258 21.30 4.39 -6.00
CA PRO A 258 22.59 4.69 -5.39
C PRO A 258 23.51 5.48 -6.35
N GLU A 259 22.96 6.47 -7.03
CA GLU A 259 23.66 7.29 -8.01
C GLU A 259 23.33 8.76 -7.78
N LYS A 260 24.22 9.64 -8.24
CA LYS A 260 24.02 11.09 -8.15
C LYS A 260 23.28 11.63 -9.37
N ILE A 261 22.07 12.16 -9.15
CA ILE A 261 21.35 12.92 -10.16
C ILE A 261 22.01 14.29 -10.41
N TRP A 262 21.99 14.73 -11.67
CA TRP A 262 22.37 16.08 -12.05
C TRP A 262 21.18 17.04 -11.89
N MET A 263 21.14 17.79 -10.79
CA MET A 263 19.99 18.66 -10.46
C MET A 263 19.89 19.97 -11.26
N GLY A 264 20.94 20.36 -12.01
CA GLY A 264 20.99 21.67 -12.66
C GLY A 264 20.96 22.83 -11.66
N GLN A 265 20.56 24.04 -12.10
CA GLN A 265 20.16 25.15 -11.26
C GLN A 265 19.28 26.16 -12.03
N ALA A 266 18.39 26.86 -11.33
CA ALA A 266 17.67 28.02 -11.87
C ALA A 266 18.55 29.29 -11.85
N GLU A 267 18.21 30.29 -12.66
CA GLU A 267 18.92 31.58 -12.65
C GLU A 267 18.82 32.24 -11.26
N GLY A 268 19.96 32.66 -10.71
CA GLY A 268 20.04 33.23 -9.37
C GLY A 268 20.23 32.23 -8.23
N GLU A 269 20.14 30.92 -8.49
CA GLU A 269 20.56 29.89 -7.53
C GLU A 269 22.10 29.85 -7.41
N ALA A 270 22.57 29.33 -6.27
CA ALA A 270 24.00 29.21 -5.96
C ALA A 270 24.46 27.74 -5.83
N ARG A 271 23.78 26.81 -6.52
CA ARG A 271 24.13 25.38 -6.49
C ARG A 271 25.44 25.12 -7.25
N LEU A 272 25.71 25.92 -8.29
CA LEU A 272 26.86 25.79 -9.18
C LEU A 272 27.68 27.09 -9.21
N ASP A 273 28.96 27.00 -9.55
CA ASP A 273 29.87 28.14 -9.71
C ASP A 273 29.62 28.89 -11.05
N THR A 274 28.37 29.31 -11.24
CA THR A 274 27.89 30.13 -12.35
C THR A 274 26.60 30.82 -11.90
N PRO A 275 26.32 32.07 -12.30
CA PRO A 275 25.08 32.75 -11.94
C PRO A 275 23.90 32.37 -12.85
N GLY A 276 24.16 31.74 -14.01
CA GLY A 276 23.15 31.42 -15.00
C GLY A 276 22.37 30.14 -14.69
N ALA A 277 21.21 30.00 -15.31
CA ALA A 277 20.47 28.73 -15.30
C ALA A 277 21.29 27.61 -15.97
N VAL A 278 21.26 26.43 -15.38
CA VAL A 278 21.89 25.21 -15.89
C VAL A 278 20.85 24.10 -15.91
N PRO A 279 20.53 23.50 -17.07
CA PRO A 279 19.53 22.44 -17.12
C PRO A 279 19.89 21.25 -16.22
N GLY A 280 18.90 20.74 -15.49
CA GLY A 280 18.98 19.47 -14.77
C GLY A 280 18.70 18.27 -15.67
N GLN A 281 19.00 17.08 -15.17
CA GLN A 281 18.58 15.80 -15.75
C GLN A 281 17.12 15.54 -15.35
N PRO A 282 16.24 15.16 -16.31
CA PRO A 282 14.88 14.70 -16.01
C PRO A 282 14.88 13.50 -15.05
N ILE A 283 13.91 13.43 -14.14
CA ILE A 283 13.86 12.36 -13.14
C ILE A 283 13.61 11.00 -13.78
N LEU A 284 12.73 10.90 -14.79
CA LEU A 284 12.46 9.61 -15.45
C LEU A 284 13.71 9.13 -16.19
N GLU A 285 14.41 10.04 -16.88
CA GLU A 285 15.69 9.71 -17.53
C GLU A 285 16.70 9.14 -16.54
N PHE A 286 16.77 9.71 -15.32
CA PHE A 286 17.66 9.25 -14.27
C PHE A 286 17.23 7.90 -13.67
N LEU A 287 15.93 7.69 -13.44
CA LEU A 287 15.40 6.49 -12.79
C LEU A 287 15.38 5.27 -13.72
N HIS A 288 15.23 5.49 -15.03
CA HIS A 288 15.21 4.44 -16.04
C HIS A 288 16.50 3.62 -16.02
N ASN A 289 16.31 2.31 -16.03
CA ASN A 289 17.38 1.32 -16.04
C ASN A 289 17.10 0.26 -17.12
N ALA A 290 17.76 -0.89 -17.06
CA ALA A 290 17.54 -1.98 -18.01
C ALA A 290 16.11 -2.55 -17.99
N GLY A 291 15.31 -2.23 -16.97
CA GLY A 291 13.95 -2.71 -16.79
C GLY A 291 13.85 -3.99 -15.96
N SER A 292 14.96 -4.53 -15.45
CA SER A 292 14.96 -5.80 -14.72
C SER A 292 14.47 -5.64 -13.28
N TYR A 293 13.57 -6.53 -12.85
CA TYR A 293 13.11 -6.60 -11.46
C TYR A 293 14.27 -6.89 -10.50
N ARG A 294 14.23 -6.22 -9.35
CA ARG A 294 15.20 -6.37 -8.28
C ARG A 294 14.51 -6.90 -7.05
N ARG A 295 14.92 -8.09 -6.61
CA ARG A 295 14.33 -8.73 -5.44
C ARG A 295 14.59 -7.91 -4.18
N VAL A 296 13.51 -7.55 -3.50
CA VAL A 296 13.51 -6.92 -2.17
C VAL A 296 12.81 -7.83 -1.16
N ARG A 297 12.85 -7.43 0.12
CA ARG A 297 12.05 -8.04 1.18
C ARG A 297 11.09 -7.01 1.77
N THR A 298 9.91 -7.45 2.18
CA THR A 298 8.94 -6.57 2.84
C THR A 298 8.43 -7.13 4.15
N GLN A 299 8.01 -6.23 5.04
CA GLN A 299 7.48 -6.56 6.36
C GLN A 299 6.32 -5.62 6.70
N LYS A 300 5.27 -6.15 7.31
CA LYS A 300 4.38 -5.32 8.12
C LYS A 300 5.12 -4.96 9.40
N VAL A 301 5.31 -3.68 9.65
CA VAL A 301 5.82 -3.19 10.92
C VAL A 301 4.67 -3.01 11.88
N ASP A 302 3.59 -2.37 11.43
CA ASP A 302 2.42 -2.14 12.26
C ASP A 302 1.14 -1.82 11.49
N PHE A 303 -0.02 -2.06 12.11
CA PHE A 303 -1.34 -1.61 11.64
C PHE A 303 -2.30 -1.40 12.81
N LEU A 304 -3.09 -0.33 12.78
CA LEU A 304 -4.19 -0.06 13.71
C LEU A 304 -5.39 0.52 12.97
N HIS A 305 -6.57 -0.01 13.29
CA HIS A 305 -7.86 0.57 12.90
C HIS A 305 -8.52 1.19 14.14
N LEU A 306 -8.77 2.51 14.15
CA LEU A 306 -9.32 3.24 15.30
C LEU A 306 -10.44 4.20 14.87
N PRO A 307 -11.31 4.67 15.80
CA PRO A 307 -12.50 5.45 15.42
C PRO A 307 -12.27 6.74 14.62
N ASP A 308 -11.11 7.39 14.79
CA ASP A 308 -10.75 8.70 14.22
C ASP A 308 -9.56 8.66 13.26
N ILE A 309 -8.74 7.62 13.37
CA ILE A 309 -7.53 7.43 12.56
C ILE A 309 -7.32 5.96 12.27
N ASP A 310 -6.97 5.61 11.05
CA ASP A 310 -6.35 4.33 10.74
C ASP A 310 -4.88 4.55 10.37
N TYR A 311 -4.00 3.64 10.79
CA TYR A 311 -2.56 3.79 10.63
C TYR A 311 -1.94 2.48 10.15
N SER A 312 -1.04 2.54 9.18
CA SER A 312 -0.13 1.45 8.84
C SER A 312 1.32 1.92 8.86
N ARG A 313 2.23 0.98 9.09
CA ARG A 313 3.65 1.09 8.75
C ARG A 313 4.10 -0.21 8.12
N SER A 314 4.58 -0.14 6.89
CA SER A 314 5.22 -1.25 6.19
C SER A 314 6.67 -0.90 5.90
N ARG A 315 7.51 -1.92 5.74
CA ARG A 315 8.94 -1.77 5.48
C ARG A 315 9.32 -2.54 4.23
N MET A 316 10.03 -1.90 3.32
CA MET A 316 10.79 -2.54 2.26
C MET A 316 12.28 -2.54 2.65
N ILE A 317 12.98 -3.61 2.29
CA ILE A 317 14.42 -3.76 2.52
C ILE A 317 15.07 -4.20 1.21
N ASP A 318 15.94 -3.35 0.67
CA ASP A 318 16.82 -3.72 -0.44
C ASP A 318 18.19 -4.11 0.15
N ASP A 319 18.49 -5.42 0.17
CA ASP A 319 19.77 -5.94 0.65
C ASP A 319 20.92 -5.68 -0.34
N GLY A 320 20.62 -5.41 -1.62
CA GLY A 320 21.60 -5.15 -2.66
C GLY A 320 22.10 -3.71 -2.64
N TRP A 321 21.18 -2.74 -2.67
CA TRP A 321 21.50 -1.31 -2.56
C TRP A 321 21.70 -0.84 -1.12
N GLY A 322 21.30 -1.64 -0.14
CA GLY A 322 21.65 -1.40 1.27
C GLY A 322 20.84 -0.28 1.91
N PHE A 323 19.51 -0.34 1.81
CA PHE A 323 18.62 0.57 2.55
C PHE A 323 17.37 -0.14 3.07
N GLU A 324 16.72 0.48 4.06
CA GLU A 324 15.34 0.20 4.45
C GLU A 324 14.47 1.39 4.06
N TRP A 325 13.22 1.13 3.69
CA TRP A 325 12.24 2.17 3.43
C TRP A 325 10.95 1.82 4.18
N ASP A 326 10.62 2.63 5.17
CA ASP A 326 9.34 2.56 5.86
C ASP A 326 8.34 3.49 5.19
N ARG A 327 7.18 2.96 4.81
CA ARG A 327 6.02 3.77 4.42
C ARG A 327 5.01 3.74 5.56
N VAL A 328 4.67 4.92 6.05
CA VAL A 328 3.58 5.12 7.01
C VAL A 328 2.41 5.80 6.31
N ILE A 329 1.21 5.25 6.48
CA ILE A 329 -0.02 5.89 6.00
C ILE A 329 -0.92 6.13 7.21
N ALA A 330 -1.34 7.38 7.39
CA ALA A 330 -2.35 7.78 8.37
C ALA A 330 -3.61 8.25 7.63
N TYR A 331 -4.69 7.49 7.72
CA TYR A 331 -6.02 7.87 7.22
C TYR A 331 -6.80 8.59 8.31
N VAL A 332 -6.86 9.92 8.21
CA VAL A 332 -7.61 10.80 9.13
C VAL A 332 -9.05 10.83 8.68
N LYS A 333 -9.95 10.18 9.43
CA LYS A 333 -11.34 9.93 9.00
C LYS A 333 -12.20 11.19 8.91
N ASP A 334 -11.81 12.22 9.65
CA ASP A 334 -12.45 13.53 9.64
C ASP A 334 -11.33 14.58 9.79
N PRO A 335 -10.98 15.29 8.71
CA PRO A 335 -11.85 15.63 7.58
C PRO A 335 -11.75 14.73 6.33
N GLU A 336 -11.31 13.48 6.47
CA GLU A 336 -11.14 12.53 5.36
C GLU A 336 -9.96 12.84 4.42
N LEU A 337 -8.74 12.59 4.93
CA LEU A 337 -7.50 12.71 4.15
C LEU A 337 -6.47 11.66 4.54
N PHE A 338 -5.42 11.53 3.74
CA PHE A 338 -4.30 10.62 4.01
C PHE A 338 -3.00 11.41 4.14
N ILE A 339 -2.19 11.03 5.13
CA ILE A 339 -0.82 11.52 5.28
C ILE A 339 0.12 10.35 5.06
N VAL A 340 1.00 10.47 4.09
CA VAL A 340 1.98 9.46 3.70
C VAL A 340 3.36 9.95 4.09
N PHE A 341 4.04 9.19 4.94
CA PHE A 341 5.43 9.42 5.29
C PHE A 341 6.29 8.32 4.68
N ASP A 342 7.27 8.70 3.88
CA ASP A 342 8.25 7.78 3.32
C ASP A 342 9.61 8.05 3.96
N ILE A 343 10.13 7.05 4.68
CA ILE A 343 11.31 7.21 5.53
C ILE A 343 12.36 6.21 5.06
N LEU A 344 13.40 6.69 4.40
CA LEU A 344 14.58 5.88 4.09
C LEU A 344 15.48 5.80 5.32
N LYS A 345 16.10 4.63 5.52
CA LYS A 345 17.23 4.43 6.41
C LYS A 345 18.37 3.74 5.67
N ALA A 346 19.52 4.41 5.61
CA ALA A 346 20.72 3.84 4.99
C ALA A 346 21.26 2.66 5.82
N ARG A 347 21.56 1.55 5.15
CA ARG A 347 22.25 0.37 5.73
C ARG A 347 23.69 0.23 5.24
N THR A 348 24.10 1.11 4.33
CA THR A 348 25.47 1.30 3.84
C THR A 348 25.75 2.79 3.72
N GLU A 349 27.01 3.19 3.82
CA GLU A 349 27.46 4.53 3.46
C GLU A 349 27.54 4.61 1.93
N GLU A 350 26.72 5.44 1.31
CA GLU A 350 26.66 5.62 -0.15
C GLU A 350 25.89 6.89 -0.52
N TYR A 351 26.04 7.36 -1.76
CA TYR A 351 25.17 8.38 -2.35
C TYR A 351 23.82 7.78 -2.74
N PHE A 352 22.71 8.35 -2.25
CA PHE A 352 21.36 7.99 -2.69
C PHE A 352 20.65 9.20 -3.30
N THR A 353 20.02 8.98 -4.45
CA THR A 353 18.95 9.82 -4.98
C THR A 353 17.63 9.14 -4.65
N LEU A 354 16.71 9.89 -4.03
CA LEU A 354 15.38 9.43 -3.67
C LEU A 354 14.34 10.28 -4.41
N ALA A 355 13.35 9.62 -5.00
CA ALA A 355 12.24 10.26 -5.68
C ALA A 355 10.92 9.66 -5.20
N ASN A 356 10.08 10.50 -4.59
CA ASN A 356 8.72 10.15 -4.22
C ASN A 356 7.80 10.44 -5.40
N LEU A 357 7.16 9.40 -5.94
CA LEU A 357 6.45 9.43 -7.22
C LEU A 357 4.93 9.29 -7.04
N TRP A 358 4.20 10.11 -7.77
CA TRP A 358 2.73 10.09 -7.85
C TRP A 358 2.30 10.24 -9.29
N HIS A 359 1.22 9.58 -9.67
CA HIS A 359 0.77 9.58 -11.05
C HIS A 359 -0.67 10.01 -11.16
N THR A 360 -0.97 10.76 -12.21
CA THR A 360 -2.32 11.20 -12.54
C THR A 360 -2.54 11.25 -14.04
N ARG A 361 -3.80 11.24 -14.47
CA ARG A 361 -4.14 11.43 -15.88
C ARG A 361 -4.15 12.91 -16.29
N LYS A 362 -4.58 13.81 -15.40
CA LYS A 362 -4.57 15.26 -15.61
C LYS A 362 -4.19 16.01 -14.34
N ILE A 363 -3.39 17.06 -14.50
CA ILE A 363 -3.21 18.12 -13.51
C ILE A 363 -4.13 19.27 -13.93
N LEU A 364 -5.13 19.58 -13.10
CA LEU A 364 -6.11 20.64 -13.36
C LEU A 364 -5.55 22.00 -12.97
N GLU A 365 -4.92 22.05 -11.79
CA GLU A 365 -4.26 23.22 -11.24
C GLU A 365 -3.02 22.78 -10.46
N GLN A 366 -2.05 23.69 -10.31
CA GLN A 366 -0.88 23.47 -9.47
C GLN A 366 -0.37 24.79 -8.93
N GLY A 367 0.26 24.74 -7.76
CA GLY A 367 0.90 25.89 -7.14
C GLY A 367 2.21 25.53 -6.48
N GLU A 368 2.63 26.32 -5.50
CA GLU A 368 3.85 26.08 -4.76
C GLU A 368 3.69 24.82 -3.88
N HIS A 369 4.36 23.74 -4.26
CA HIS A 369 4.37 22.45 -3.55
C HIS A 369 3.04 21.68 -3.52
N TRP A 370 2.16 21.92 -4.49
CA TRP A 370 0.90 21.19 -4.58
C TRP A 370 0.37 21.06 -6.01
N TYR A 371 -0.40 20.00 -6.23
CA TYR A 371 -0.99 19.63 -7.51
C TYR A 371 -2.43 19.15 -7.30
N ASP A 372 -3.39 19.71 -8.04
CA ASP A 372 -4.78 19.24 -8.06
C ASP A 372 -5.02 18.39 -9.32
N THR A 373 -5.55 17.18 -9.13
CA THR A 373 -5.43 16.11 -10.11
C THR A 373 -6.67 15.23 -10.23
N VAL A 374 -6.88 14.63 -11.41
CA VAL A 374 -8.02 13.72 -11.70
C VAL A 374 -7.67 12.59 -12.67
N TYR A 375 -8.44 11.50 -12.56
CA TYR A 375 -8.59 10.50 -13.61
C TYR A 375 -9.94 10.63 -14.32
N ASP A 376 -9.92 11.16 -15.55
CA ASP A 376 -11.11 11.23 -16.41
C ASP A 376 -11.42 9.91 -17.10
N ARG A 377 -10.42 9.04 -17.22
CA ARG A 377 -10.54 7.72 -17.83
C ARG A 377 -9.40 6.78 -17.45
N ILE A 378 -9.68 5.49 -17.59
CA ILE A 378 -8.67 4.45 -17.76
C ILE A 378 -8.96 3.75 -19.09
N ARG A 379 -8.04 3.93 -20.05
CA ARG A 379 -8.14 3.50 -21.45
C ARG A 379 -9.42 4.02 -22.12
N ASN A 380 -10.38 3.13 -22.34
CA ASN A 380 -11.65 3.39 -23.01
C ASN A 380 -12.81 3.53 -22.02
N GLN A 381 -12.56 3.44 -20.72
CA GLN A 381 -13.58 3.60 -19.69
C GLN A 381 -13.51 5.02 -19.12
N GLU A 382 -14.60 5.76 -19.31
CA GLU A 382 -14.81 7.06 -18.66
C GLU A 382 -15.02 6.87 -17.15
N LEU A 383 -14.51 7.82 -16.38
CA LEU A 383 -14.56 7.83 -14.92
C LEU A 383 -15.19 9.13 -14.44
N SER A 384 -15.75 9.11 -13.22
CA SER A 384 -16.28 10.33 -12.61
C SER A 384 -15.13 11.26 -12.19
N GLU A 385 -15.28 12.55 -12.48
CA GLU A 385 -14.42 13.64 -12.02
C GLU A 385 -15.08 14.41 -10.84
N ASP A 386 -16.13 13.87 -10.19
CA ASP A 386 -16.86 14.54 -9.08
C ASP A 386 -15.95 14.86 -7.87
N ARG A 387 -14.91 14.04 -7.65
CA ARG A 387 -13.86 14.28 -6.67
C ARG A 387 -12.51 14.46 -7.37
N HIS A 388 -11.74 15.41 -6.88
CA HIS A 388 -10.35 15.61 -7.25
C HIS A 388 -9.42 15.10 -6.15
N LEU A 389 -8.13 15.02 -6.48
CA LEU A 389 -7.06 14.73 -5.53
C LEU A 389 -6.04 15.87 -5.51
N LEU A 390 -5.99 16.56 -4.37
CA LEU A 390 -4.86 17.39 -4.01
C LEU A 390 -3.71 16.52 -3.51
N ILE A 391 -2.57 16.61 -4.17
CA ILE A 391 -1.29 16.07 -3.75
C ILE A 391 -0.43 17.23 -3.26
N HIS A 392 -0.17 17.29 -1.96
CA HIS A 392 0.58 18.38 -1.33
C HIS A 392 1.85 17.88 -0.65
N PHE A 393 2.98 18.54 -0.91
CA PHE A 393 4.26 18.31 -0.27
C PHE A 393 4.58 19.39 0.77
N PRO A 394 4.23 19.20 2.06
CA PRO A 394 4.51 20.20 3.09
C PRO A 394 6.00 20.27 3.49
N ASP A 395 6.78 19.21 3.24
CA ASP A 395 8.23 19.24 3.47
C ASP A 395 8.98 19.61 2.19
N THR A 396 9.57 20.80 2.19
CA THR A 396 10.14 21.42 0.98
C THR A 396 11.65 21.64 1.11
N HIS A 397 12.22 21.34 2.29
CA HIS A 397 13.62 21.62 2.55
C HIS A 397 14.53 20.69 1.73
N TYR A 398 15.36 21.29 0.89
CA TYR A 398 16.31 20.55 0.05
C TYR A 398 15.62 19.52 -0.86
N ARG A 399 14.44 19.89 -1.40
CA ARG A 399 13.67 19.08 -2.33
C ARG A 399 13.52 19.77 -3.68
N LEU A 400 13.59 18.98 -4.74
CA LEU A 400 13.22 19.39 -6.09
C LEU A 400 11.90 18.74 -6.46
N GLU A 401 11.07 19.48 -7.15
CA GLU A 401 9.75 19.02 -7.59
C GLU A 401 9.62 19.23 -9.08
N GLY A 402 8.80 18.39 -9.70
CA GLY A 402 8.57 18.46 -11.13
C GLY A 402 7.48 17.54 -11.61
N THR A 403 7.14 17.70 -12.88
CA THR A 403 6.16 16.88 -13.57
C THR A 403 6.71 16.43 -14.91
N GLU A 404 6.53 15.16 -15.25
CA GLU A 404 6.99 14.58 -16.51
C GLU A 404 5.89 13.72 -17.12
N PRO A 405 5.70 13.74 -18.45
CA PRO A 405 4.78 12.81 -19.09
C PRO A 405 5.33 11.39 -19.01
N GLU A 406 4.47 10.43 -18.69
CA GLU A 406 4.79 9.02 -18.69
C GLU A 406 3.64 8.22 -19.29
N THR A 407 3.96 7.27 -20.16
CA THR A 407 2.95 6.33 -20.65
C THR A 407 2.84 5.18 -19.65
N ARG A 408 1.66 4.98 -19.05
CA ARG A 408 1.34 3.81 -18.22
C ARG A 408 -0.11 3.36 -18.43
N HIS A 409 -0.40 2.08 -18.17
CA HIS A 409 -1.72 1.49 -18.41
C HIS A 409 -2.26 1.73 -19.85
N TYR A 410 -1.39 1.67 -20.85
CA TYR A 410 -1.72 1.94 -22.27
C TYR A 410 -2.29 3.33 -22.55
N GLN A 411 -2.02 4.31 -21.70
CA GLN A 411 -2.43 5.69 -21.87
C GLN A 411 -1.32 6.66 -21.44
N GLU A 412 -1.38 7.89 -21.95
CA GLU A 412 -0.51 8.96 -21.45
C GLU A 412 -0.99 9.41 -20.08
N GLU A 413 -0.06 9.59 -19.16
CA GLU A 413 -0.27 10.10 -17.81
C GLU A 413 0.83 11.11 -17.46
N MET A 414 0.71 11.71 -16.28
CA MET A 414 1.67 12.65 -15.72
C MET A 414 2.25 12.05 -14.44
N LEU A 415 3.57 11.92 -14.41
CA LEU A 415 4.33 11.77 -13.18
C LEU A 415 4.42 13.13 -12.49
N ILE A 416 4.22 13.14 -11.18
CA ILE A 416 4.54 14.20 -10.23
C ILE A 416 5.60 13.61 -9.29
N HIS A 417 6.69 14.34 -9.06
CA HIS A 417 7.74 13.87 -8.17
C HIS A 417 8.22 14.94 -7.19
N GLN A 418 8.66 14.47 -6.02
CA GLN A 418 9.54 15.21 -5.13
C GLN A 418 10.85 14.42 -4.96
N THR A 419 11.99 15.09 -5.04
CA THR A 419 13.31 14.45 -5.15
C THR A 419 14.34 15.09 -4.24
N THR A 420 15.16 14.28 -3.58
CA THR A 420 16.37 14.70 -2.86
C THR A 420 17.53 13.78 -3.21
N ALA A 421 18.75 14.26 -3.03
CA ALA A 421 19.92 13.43 -3.24
C ALA A 421 21.14 13.94 -2.47
N HIS A 422 21.81 13.06 -1.74
CA HIS A 422 23.05 13.36 -1.03
C HIS A 422 23.79 12.07 -0.64
N HIS A 423 24.95 12.22 -0.02
CA HIS A 423 25.69 11.10 0.55
C HIS A 423 25.16 10.79 1.96
N PHE A 424 24.80 9.53 2.20
CA PHE A 424 24.25 9.06 3.45
C PHE A 424 25.31 8.37 4.30
N GLU A 425 25.31 8.65 5.59
CA GLU A 425 26.04 7.90 6.61
C GLU A 425 25.28 6.64 7.04
N LEU A 426 26.00 5.66 7.63
CA LEU A 426 25.36 4.42 8.08
C LEU A 426 24.28 4.71 9.14
N GLY A 427 23.04 4.33 8.81
CA GLY A 427 21.87 4.50 9.68
C GLY A 427 21.23 5.89 9.63
N GLU A 428 21.75 6.79 8.79
CA GLU A 428 21.12 8.08 8.49
C GLU A 428 19.74 7.85 7.87
N THR A 429 18.80 8.72 8.22
CA THR A 429 17.42 8.69 7.74
C THR A 429 17.12 9.92 6.90
N GLU A 430 16.22 9.75 5.93
CA GLU A 430 15.70 10.86 5.13
C GLU A 430 14.21 10.64 4.88
N GLY A 431 13.44 11.71 5.04
CA GLY A 431 11.99 11.69 5.10
C GLY A 431 11.32 12.43 3.94
N PHE A 432 10.18 11.92 3.50
CA PHE A 432 9.23 12.63 2.64
C PHE A 432 7.87 12.64 3.32
N VAL A 433 7.13 13.72 3.09
CA VAL A 433 5.76 13.88 3.57
C VAL A 433 4.88 14.27 2.39
N THR A 434 3.82 13.49 2.15
CA THR A 434 2.78 13.84 1.19
C THR A 434 1.43 13.80 1.88
N VAL A 435 0.64 14.85 1.70
CA VAL A 435 -0.78 14.87 2.11
C VAL A 435 -1.64 14.71 0.87
N LEU A 436 -2.48 13.68 0.89
CA LEU A 436 -3.43 13.34 -0.15
C LEU A 436 -4.83 13.72 0.35
N VAL A 437 -5.43 14.73 -0.27
CA VAL A 437 -6.76 15.21 0.12
C VAL A 437 -7.74 14.98 -1.04
N PRO A 438 -8.59 13.95 -0.96
CA PRO A 438 -9.78 13.89 -1.77
C PRO A 438 -10.67 15.09 -1.43
N HIS A 439 -11.07 15.87 -2.43
CA HIS A 439 -11.99 17.00 -2.22
C HIS A 439 -13.00 17.13 -3.37
N ASP A 440 -14.07 17.86 -3.13
CA ASP A 440 -15.09 18.12 -4.16
C ASP A 440 -14.52 19.03 -5.25
N GLU A 441 -14.98 18.87 -6.49
CA GLU A 441 -14.59 19.72 -7.63
C GLU A 441 -14.77 21.23 -7.37
N SER A 442 -15.67 21.58 -6.45
CA SER A 442 -16.01 22.96 -6.10
C SER A 442 -15.16 23.56 -4.98
N GLU A 443 -14.37 22.74 -4.28
CA GLU A 443 -13.48 23.19 -3.21
C GLU A 443 -12.12 23.62 -3.77
N SER A 444 -11.60 24.77 -3.31
CA SER A 444 -10.29 25.25 -3.74
C SER A 444 -9.16 24.46 -3.06
N PRO A 445 -8.20 23.93 -3.84
CA PRO A 445 -7.03 23.23 -3.30
C PRO A 445 -6.21 24.10 -2.33
N GLU A 446 -6.07 25.39 -2.59
CA GLU A 446 -5.31 26.32 -1.73
C GLU A 446 -5.92 26.46 -0.34
N SER A 447 -7.24 26.26 -0.23
CA SER A 447 -7.91 26.30 1.07
C SER A 447 -7.45 25.16 1.99
N TRP A 448 -7.03 24.02 1.41
CA TRP A 448 -6.41 22.91 2.12
C TRP A 448 -4.93 23.16 2.40
N VAL A 449 -4.18 23.62 1.40
CA VAL A 449 -2.75 23.94 1.52
C VAL A 449 -2.52 24.93 2.68
N GLY A 450 -3.37 25.95 2.81
CA GLY A 450 -3.28 26.94 3.88
C GLY A 450 -3.53 26.40 5.30
N ARG A 451 -4.05 25.17 5.45
CA ARG A 451 -4.35 24.52 6.74
C ARG A 451 -3.33 23.46 7.13
N ILE A 452 -2.49 23.02 6.20
CA ILE A 452 -1.57 21.88 6.38
C ILE A 452 -0.17 22.42 6.62
N HIS A 453 0.43 22.05 7.74
CA HIS A 453 1.72 22.58 8.18
C HIS A 453 2.67 21.47 8.60
N LEU A 454 3.91 21.52 8.12
CA LEU A 454 4.97 20.62 8.57
C LEU A 454 5.32 20.92 10.04
N VAL A 455 5.44 19.87 10.85
CA VAL A 455 5.90 19.94 12.23
C VAL A 455 7.25 19.25 12.34
N ASN A 456 8.28 20.04 12.59
CA ASN A 456 9.63 19.54 12.82
C ASN A 456 9.73 18.87 14.20
N SER A 457 10.33 17.68 14.23
CA SER A 457 10.64 17.02 15.50
C SER A 457 11.80 17.68 16.24
N VAL A 458 11.81 17.52 17.56
CA VAL A 458 12.99 17.79 18.40
C VAL A 458 13.42 16.50 19.08
N PRO A 459 14.67 16.04 18.89
CA PRO A 459 15.71 16.60 18.02
C PRO A 459 15.35 16.59 16.53
N THR A 460 15.89 17.51 15.74
CA THR A 460 15.67 17.56 14.28
C THR A 460 16.13 16.25 13.63
N GLY A 461 15.34 15.74 12.67
CA GLY A 461 15.60 14.47 11.97
C GLY A 461 15.32 13.22 12.80
N SER A 462 14.60 13.35 13.92
CA SER A 462 14.19 12.18 14.73
C SER A 462 12.77 11.69 14.40
N GLY A 463 12.03 12.47 13.62
CA GLY A 463 10.63 12.27 13.31
C GLY A 463 10.08 13.33 12.36
N LEU A 464 9.01 12.97 11.67
CA LEU A 464 8.27 13.82 10.75
C LEU A 464 6.86 14.04 11.29
N GLY A 465 6.32 15.24 11.15
CA GLY A 465 4.98 15.56 11.62
C GLY A 465 4.23 16.50 10.70
N VAL A 466 2.90 16.42 10.75
CA VAL A 466 1.97 17.30 10.05
C VAL A 466 0.91 17.76 11.04
N GLU A 467 0.67 19.07 11.08
CA GLU A 467 -0.46 19.69 11.74
C GLU A 467 -1.50 20.13 10.71
N ILE A 468 -2.77 19.91 11.00
CA ILE A 468 -3.90 20.34 10.18
C ILE A 468 -4.79 21.26 11.02
N ASP A 469 -4.87 22.51 10.61
CA ASP A 469 -5.68 23.54 11.26
C ASP A 469 -7.12 23.53 10.72
N MET A 470 -8.07 23.13 11.56
CA MET A 470 -9.51 23.15 11.29
C MET A 470 -10.22 24.22 12.12
N GLY A 471 -9.51 25.30 12.49
CA GLY A 471 -10.01 26.41 13.30
C GLY A 471 -9.98 26.09 14.79
N GLU A 472 -11.12 25.76 15.38
CA GLU A 472 -11.20 25.40 16.81
C GLU A 472 -10.62 24.02 17.13
N ARG A 473 -10.34 23.23 16.08
CA ARG A 473 -9.76 21.89 16.14
C ARG A 473 -8.42 21.87 15.42
N GLN A 474 -7.38 21.39 16.10
CA GLN A 474 -6.07 21.13 15.49
C GLN A 474 -5.79 19.63 15.52
N ILE A 475 -5.33 19.07 14.40
CA ILE A 475 -4.96 17.67 14.28
C ILE A 475 -3.46 17.58 14.09
N LEU A 476 -2.77 16.81 14.92
CA LEU A 476 -1.33 16.57 14.81
C LEU A 476 -1.09 15.09 14.54
N VAL A 477 -0.34 14.78 13.48
CA VAL A 477 0.12 13.43 13.15
C VAL A 477 1.64 13.45 13.13
N GLY A 478 2.29 12.54 13.87
CA GLY A 478 3.75 12.46 13.96
C GLY A 478 4.25 11.02 13.87
N VAL A 479 5.39 10.81 13.24
CA VAL A 479 6.05 9.51 13.08
C VAL A 479 7.49 9.58 13.52
N LYS A 480 7.98 8.54 14.21
CA LYS A 480 9.41 8.39 14.49
C LYS A 480 10.13 7.84 13.27
N GLU A 481 11.25 8.46 12.89
CA GLU A 481 12.04 7.99 11.74
C GLU A 481 12.76 6.68 12.06
N ASP A 482 13.62 6.66 13.08
CA ASP A 482 14.32 5.44 13.51
C ASP A 482 13.62 4.75 14.69
N LEU A 483 12.91 3.65 14.41
CA LEU A 483 12.28 2.79 15.42
C LEU A 483 13.24 2.24 16.48
N ARG A 484 14.55 2.20 16.20
CA ARG A 484 15.58 1.67 17.10
C ARG A 484 16.27 2.74 17.93
N MET A 485 15.91 4.01 17.78
CA MET A 485 16.52 5.14 18.48
C MET A 485 16.45 5.02 20.01
N ASP A 486 15.38 4.41 20.55
CA ASP A 486 15.25 4.16 21.99
C ASP A 486 16.07 2.97 22.52
N ILE A 487 16.75 2.21 21.67
CA ILE A 487 17.51 1.03 22.09
C ILE A 487 18.87 1.45 22.66
N SER A 488 19.00 1.37 23.98
CA SER A 488 20.29 1.49 24.67
C SER A 488 21.26 0.36 24.27
N ARG A 489 22.58 0.63 24.23
CA ARG A 489 23.63 -0.38 24.03
C ARG A 489 23.96 -1.13 25.34
N ASP A 490 22.92 -1.64 26.00
CA ASP A 490 23.00 -2.49 27.19
C ASP A 490 22.80 -3.98 26.80
N TRP A 491 23.39 -4.91 27.56
CA TRP A 491 23.16 -6.35 27.38
C TRP A 491 21.85 -6.82 28.04
N ARG A 492 21.31 -6.06 29.01
CA ARG A 492 20.05 -6.34 29.74
C ARG A 492 18.83 -6.15 28.86
N ARG A 493 17.74 -6.87 29.13
CA ARG A 493 16.45 -6.75 28.43
C ARG A 493 15.32 -6.39 29.41
N PRO A 494 14.31 -5.60 28.98
CA PRO A 494 14.23 -4.83 27.73
C PRO A 494 15.28 -3.71 27.67
N ARG A 495 15.66 -3.30 26.45
CA ARG A 495 16.73 -2.30 26.20
C ARG A 495 16.22 -0.89 25.91
N TYR A 496 14.90 -0.72 25.84
CA TYR A 496 14.30 0.54 25.45
C TYR A 496 14.42 1.54 26.59
N THR A 497 14.83 2.76 26.28
CA THR A 497 14.87 3.87 27.25
C THR A 497 14.14 5.08 26.68
N TYR A 498 13.31 5.72 27.49
CA TYR A 498 12.62 6.95 27.11
C TYR A 498 13.62 8.00 26.64
N GLU A 499 14.68 8.25 27.40
CA GLU A 499 15.61 9.34 27.11
C GLU A 499 16.36 9.21 25.79
N ALA A 500 16.64 7.98 25.34
CA ALA A 500 17.33 7.77 24.07
C ALA A 500 16.43 7.99 22.85
N GLY A 501 15.13 7.70 22.97
CA GLY A 501 14.20 7.79 21.84
C GLY A 501 13.08 8.80 22.03
N ARG A 502 13.22 9.74 22.96
CA ARG A 502 12.27 10.84 23.13
C ARG A 502 12.36 11.75 21.91
N ILE A 503 11.21 12.02 21.34
CA ILE A 503 10.97 12.94 20.23
C ILE A 503 9.84 13.85 20.64
N ARG A 504 9.88 15.09 20.18
CA ARG A 504 8.84 16.08 20.48
C ARG A 504 8.27 16.66 19.19
N PHE A 505 6.94 16.71 19.12
CA PHE A 505 6.17 17.42 18.10
C PHE A 505 5.34 18.48 18.84
N ASN A 506 5.62 19.76 18.59
CA ASN A 506 5.02 20.88 19.34
C ASN A 506 5.14 20.68 20.86
N GLU A 507 4.05 20.70 21.61
CA GLU A 507 4.06 20.49 23.07
C GLU A 507 4.08 19.01 23.49
N ILE A 508 3.90 18.06 22.56
CA ILE A 508 3.84 16.63 22.87
C ILE A 508 5.22 15.99 22.74
N GLU A 509 5.77 15.49 23.85
CA GLU A 509 7.01 14.69 23.87
C GLU A 509 6.67 13.22 24.16
N THR A 510 7.24 12.31 23.39
CA THR A 510 7.00 10.87 23.51
C THR A 510 8.19 10.08 23.00
N ASN A 511 8.31 8.80 23.35
CA ASN A 511 9.15 7.86 22.62
C ASN A 511 8.32 6.84 21.83
N GLY A 512 7.08 7.18 21.51
CA GLY A 512 6.21 6.37 20.65
C GLY A 512 6.67 6.39 19.19
N ASP A 513 6.24 5.40 18.42
CA ASP A 513 6.61 5.24 17.02
C ASP A 513 5.67 6.00 16.07
N PHE A 514 4.43 6.21 16.51
CA PHE A 514 3.39 7.02 15.86
C PHE A 514 2.62 7.83 16.92
N LEU A 515 2.21 9.05 16.56
CA LEU A 515 1.38 9.98 17.32
C LEU A 515 0.23 10.46 16.43
N PHE A 516 -0.98 10.38 16.95
CA PHE A 516 -2.14 11.11 16.45
C PHE A 516 -2.75 11.87 17.60
N ALA A 517 -2.96 13.18 17.46
CA ALA A 517 -3.53 14.02 18.48
C ALA A 517 -4.55 14.99 17.88
N VAL A 518 -5.61 15.26 18.63
CA VAL A 518 -6.65 16.24 18.30
C VAL A 518 -6.81 17.15 19.50
N LYS A 519 -6.55 18.44 19.30
CA LYS A 519 -6.71 19.49 20.29
C LYS A 519 -7.95 20.31 19.96
N ASN A 520 -8.88 20.43 20.90
CA ASN A 520 -10.07 21.27 20.80
C ASN A 520 -10.11 22.20 22.03
N GLU A 521 -10.00 23.51 21.85
CA GLU A 521 -9.93 24.49 22.96
C GLU A 521 -8.98 24.04 24.10
N ASN A 522 -9.54 23.45 25.17
CA ASN A 522 -8.83 22.99 26.37
C ASN A 522 -8.82 21.45 26.52
N GLU A 523 -9.17 20.67 25.50
CA GLU A 523 -9.09 19.21 25.54
C GLU A 523 -8.10 18.68 24.50
N LEU A 524 -7.27 17.71 24.91
CA LEU A 524 -6.40 16.95 24.03
C LEU A 524 -6.83 15.48 24.03
N SER A 525 -7.29 14.99 22.87
CA SER A 525 -7.45 13.57 22.57
C SER A 525 -6.21 13.07 21.83
N PHE A 526 -5.69 11.90 22.17
CA PHE A 526 -4.48 11.40 21.52
C PHE A 526 -4.41 9.87 21.47
N THR A 527 -3.69 9.36 20.49
CA THR A 527 -3.27 7.97 20.32
C THR A 527 -1.77 7.95 20.05
N ILE A 528 -1.03 7.14 20.79
CA ILE A 528 0.41 6.95 20.57
C ILE A 528 0.72 5.45 20.56
N THR A 529 1.55 4.99 19.63
CA THR A 529 1.93 3.56 19.52
C THR A 529 3.33 3.30 20.07
N ASN A 530 3.56 2.08 20.57
CA ASN A 530 4.87 1.56 20.97
C ASN A 530 5.69 2.50 21.87
N LEU A 531 5.04 3.08 22.89
CA LEU A 531 5.63 4.05 23.81
C LEU A 531 5.94 3.46 25.19
N THR A 532 6.86 4.09 25.91
CA THR A 532 7.02 3.92 27.36
C THR A 532 6.55 5.13 28.14
N LYS A 533 6.60 6.34 27.54
CA LYS A 533 6.18 7.58 28.17
C LYS A 533 5.78 8.63 27.13
N ALA A 534 4.80 9.46 27.49
CA ALA A 534 4.38 10.63 26.74
C ALA A 534 3.95 11.77 27.68
N THR A 535 4.18 13.01 27.26
CA THR A 535 3.85 14.24 28.00
C THR A 535 3.34 15.31 27.05
N HIS A 536 2.54 16.25 27.57
CA HIS A 536 2.16 17.50 26.91
C HIS A 536 2.57 18.66 27.83
N GLY A 537 3.62 19.39 27.48
CA GLY A 537 4.27 20.30 28.43
C GLY A 537 4.71 19.54 29.69
N ASP A 538 4.31 20.02 30.87
CA ASP A 538 4.60 19.36 32.15
C ASP A 538 3.58 18.26 32.53
N GLN A 539 2.49 18.13 31.77
CA GLN A 539 1.44 17.16 32.03
C GLN A 539 1.81 15.77 31.49
N VAL A 540 1.81 14.76 32.35
CA VAL A 540 2.04 13.36 31.94
C VAL A 540 0.79 12.81 31.26
N LEU A 541 0.93 12.41 30.00
CA LEU A 541 -0.13 11.75 29.22
C LEU A 541 -0.16 10.24 29.47
N TYR A 542 1.03 9.63 29.57
CA TYR A 542 1.23 8.22 29.88
C TYR A 542 2.64 8.00 30.44
N GLU A 543 2.78 7.14 31.43
CA GLU A 543 4.07 6.66 31.91
C GLU A 543 3.95 5.19 32.32
N GLY A 544 4.72 4.33 31.65
CA GLY A 544 4.70 2.89 31.88
C GLY A 544 5.28 2.53 33.24
N SER A 545 4.57 1.68 33.99
CA SER A 545 5.09 1.13 35.24
C SER A 545 6.18 0.08 34.98
N PRO A 546 7.21 -0.03 35.84
CA PRO A 546 8.19 -1.09 35.73
C PRO A 546 7.54 -2.48 35.85
N SER A 547 7.94 -3.41 34.98
CA SER A 547 7.61 -4.83 35.02
C SER A 547 8.87 -5.65 35.27
N TYR A 548 8.73 -6.81 35.90
CA TYR A 548 9.83 -7.75 36.09
C TYR A 548 10.06 -8.56 34.81
N PHE A 549 11.29 -8.54 34.27
CA PHE A 549 11.64 -9.27 33.05
C PHE A 549 12.67 -10.36 33.36
N TYR A 550 12.38 -11.58 32.89
CA TYR A 550 13.22 -12.76 33.05
C TYR A 550 14.24 -12.89 31.91
N LEU A 551 15.15 -13.87 32.03
CA LEU A 551 16.10 -14.30 30.98
C LEU A 551 17.34 -13.40 30.83
N ALA A 552 17.88 -12.90 31.94
CA ALA A 552 19.20 -12.28 31.93
C ALA A 552 20.29 -13.24 31.39
N PHE A 553 20.78 -12.96 30.18
CA PHE A 553 21.70 -13.84 29.46
C PHE A 553 23.08 -13.99 30.13
N ASP A 554 23.53 -12.98 30.87
CA ASP A 554 24.84 -12.95 31.52
C ASP A 554 24.89 -13.71 32.86
N GLY A 555 23.77 -14.31 33.28
CA GLY A 555 23.64 -15.00 34.56
C GLY A 555 23.44 -14.07 35.77
N SER A 556 23.29 -12.77 35.55
CA SER A 556 22.87 -11.84 36.61
C SER A 556 21.43 -12.10 37.06
N LYS A 557 21.04 -11.49 38.19
CA LYS A 557 19.64 -11.54 38.62
C LYS A 557 18.79 -10.75 37.66
N ASP A 558 17.68 -11.35 37.26
CA ASP A 558 16.58 -10.67 36.57
C ASP A 558 16.17 -9.40 37.34
N ALA A 559 15.79 -8.37 36.58
CA ALA A 559 15.53 -7.04 37.12
C ALA A 559 14.27 -6.43 36.50
N SER A 560 13.75 -5.38 37.14
CA SER A 560 12.63 -4.62 36.59
C SER A 560 13.10 -3.69 35.47
N GLY A 561 12.28 -3.55 34.43
CA GLY A 561 12.46 -2.60 33.33
C GLY A 561 11.10 -2.05 32.90
N VAL A 562 11.07 -1.17 31.90
CA VAL A 562 9.81 -0.66 31.32
C VAL A 562 9.65 -1.25 29.92
N GLY A 563 8.55 -1.96 29.69
CA GLY A 563 8.18 -2.46 28.37
C GLY A 563 7.43 -1.38 27.58
N LYS A 564 7.56 -1.41 26.24
CA LYS A 564 6.71 -0.59 25.36
C LYS A 564 5.27 -1.08 25.44
N MET A 565 4.34 -0.15 25.62
CA MET A 565 2.91 -0.40 25.44
C MET A 565 2.59 -0.34 23.95
N ARG A 566 1.83 -1.32 23.44
CA ARG A 566 1.52 -1.43 22.02
C ARG A 566 0.85 -0.16 21.46
N TYR A 567 -0.14 0.36 22.18
CA TYR A 567 -0.68 1.70 21.98
C TYR A 567 -1.33 2.22 23.26
N TRP A 568 -1.46 3.54 23.38
CA TRP A 568 -2.23 4.20 24.41
C TRP A 568 -3.11 5.27 23.79
N ARG A 569 -4.39 5.28 24.16
CA ARG A 569 -5.37 6.27 23.73
C ARG A 569 -5.93 6.98 24.96
N GLY A 570 -5.89 8.30 24.96
CA GLY A 570 -6.29 9.11 26.11
C GLY A 570 -7.03 10.37 25.72
N ARG A 571 -7.69 10.97 26.71
CA ARG A 571 -8.20 12.34 26.68
C ARG A 571 -7.79 13.04 27.96
N VAL A 572 -7.29 14.26 27.83
CA VAL A 572 -6.92 15.09 28.98
C VAL A 572 -7.43 16.51 28.79
N GLN A 573 -7.76 17.16 29.90
CA GLN A 573 -7.97 18.60 29.92
C GLN A 573 -6.61 19.27 30.02
N LEU A 574 -6.37 20.25 29.16
CA LEU A 574 -5.19 21.10 29.14
C LEU A 574 -5.35 22.18 30.20
N GLU A 575 -4.31 22.38 31.02
CA GLU A 575 -4.29 23.50 31.95
C GLU A 575 -4.19 24.82 31.17
N PRO A 576 -4.88 25.90 31.61
CA PRO A 576 -4.91 27.19 30.91
C PRO A 576 -3.56 27.88 30.71
#